data_AF-A7GNA4-F1
#
_entry.id   AF-A7GNA4-F1
#
_cell.length_a   1.000
_cell.length_b   1.000
_cell.length_c   1.000
_cell.angle_alpha   90.00
_cell.angle_beta   90.00
_cell.angle_gamma   90.00
#
_symmetry.space_group_name_H-M   'P 1'
#
loop_
_entity.id
_entity.type
_entity.pdbx_description
1 polymer ?
#
loop_
_entity_poly.entity_id
_entity_poly.type
_entity_poly.pdbx_seq_one_letter_code
_entity_poly.pdbx_strand_id
1 'polypeptide(L)'
;MTLKEALKKITKENRMYFNYKFPDTRFNQTILPKNEEEFLISVGRKTMNGFTNWEKTPEYANLVALYLQSKMIDDIHTIYKVVREKALTGDEKQVKLLLTLNKEINSIIKAGAELSKVDEEPEDDGLIV
;
A
#
# COMPACT_ATOMS: atom_id res chain seq x y z
N MET A 1 4.22 -5.05 8.60
CA MET A 1 2.75 -5.22 8.52
C MET A 1 2.29 -4.68 7.19
N THR A 2 1.58 -5.49 6.39
CA THR A 2 1.04 -5.06 5.09
C THR A 2 -0.31 -4.34 5.25
N LEU A 3 -0.74 -3.58 4.22
CA LEU A 3 -2.08 -2.98 4.20
C LEU A 3 -3.18 -4.03 4.42
N LYS A 4 -3.05 -5.20 3.78
CA LYS A 4 -4.01 -6.31 3.91
C LYS A 4 -4.09 -6.83 5.34
N GLU A 5 -2.96 -6.98 6.02
CA GLU A 5 -2.91 -7.37 7.43
C GLU A 5 -3.54 -6.30 8.34
N ALA A 6 -3.22 -5.03 8.10
CA ALA A 6 -3.75 -3.92 8.89
C ALA A 6 -5.27 -3.80 8.76
N LEU A 7 -5.81 -3.92 7.54
CA LEU A 7 -7.25 -3.90 7.27
C LEU A 7 -8.01 -5.07 7.91
N LYS A 8 -7.35 -6.19 8.22
CA LYS A 8 -7.99 -7.31 8.94
C LYS A 8 -8.21 -7.02 10.43
N LYS A 9 -7.49 -6.05 11.00
CA LYS A 9 -7.52 -5.74 12.44
C LYS A 9 -8.60 -4.74 12.84
N ILE A 10 -9.13 -3.99 11.89
CA ILE A 10 -10.17 -2.97 12.12
C ILE A 10 -11.58 -3.56 11.98
N THR A 11 -12.60 -2.78 12.38
CA THR A 11 -14.00 -3.18 12.23
C THR A 11 -14.38 -3.39 10.76
N LYS A 12 -15.38 -4.24 10.53
CA LYS A 12 -15.85 -4.54 9.17
C LYS A 12 -16.34 -3.29 8.45
N GLU A 13 -17.04 -2.40 9.15
CA GLU A 13 -17.58 -1.14 8.63
C GLU A 13 -16.45 -0.18 8.24
N ASN A 14 -15.43 -0.02 9.08
CA ASN A 14 -14.29 0.84 8.78
C ASN A 14 -13.46 0.30 7.61
N ARG A 15 -13.31 -1.02 7.50
CA ARG A 15 -12.69 -1.66 6.34
C ARG A 15 -13.50 -1.43 5.06
N MET A 16 -14.82 -1.56 5.14
CA MET A 16 -15.71 -1.27 4.01
C MET A 16 -15.64 0.19 3.60
N TYR A 17 -15.55 1.11 4.57
CA TYR A 17 -15.35 2.54 4.32
C TYR A 17 -13.99 2.83 3.65
N PHE A 18 -12.92 2.21 4.13
CA PHE A 18 -11.60 2.36 3.50
C PHE A 18 -11.63 1.91 2.04
N ASN A 19 -12.23 0.74 1.78
CA ASN A 19 -12.42 0.22 0.42
C ASN A 19 -13.35 1.08 -0.45
N TYR A 20 -14.31 1.78 0.16
CA TYR A 20 -15.17 2.74 -0.54
C TYR A 20 -14.36 3.96 -0.98
N LYS A 21 -13.49 4.48 -0.10
CA LYS A 21 -12.67 5.67 -0.36
C LYS A 21 -11.45 5.40 -1.26
N PHE A 22 -10.95 4.17 -1.24
CA PHE A 22 -9.84 3.68 -2.07
C PHE A 22 -10.29 2.42 -2.85
N PRO A 23 -11.07 2.58 -3.95
CA PRO A 23 -11.76 1.46 -4.61
C PRO A 23 -10.87 0.37 -5.19
N ASP A 24 -9.61 0.67 -5.48
CA ASP A 24 -8.59 -0.25 -5.98
C ASP A 24 -8.07 -1.22 -4.90
N THR A 25 -8.34 -0.94 -3.62
CA THR A 25 -8.06 -1.85 -2.52
C THR A 25 -9.10 -2.97 -2.38
N ARG A 26 -10.19 -2.91 -3.16
CA ARG A 26 -11.22 -3.95 -3.20
C ARG A 26 -10.71 -5.22 -3.88
N PHE A 27 -11.19 -6.36 -3.40
CA PHE A 27 -10.93 -7.65 -4.04
C PHE A 27 -11.53 -7.72 -5.44
N ASN A 28 -12.80 -7.33 -5.59
CA ASN A 28 -13.44 -7.25 -6.89
C ASN A 28 -13.47 -5.80 -7.38
N GLN A 29 -12.59 -5.49 -8.34
CA GLN A 29 -12.46 -4.17 -8.94
C GLN A 29 -13.37 -3.97 -10.16
N THR A 30 -14.06 -5.00 -10.65
CA THR A 30 -14.97 -4.89 -11.80
C THR A 30 -16.32 -4.26 -11.43
N ILE A 31 -16.66 -4.25 -10.14
CA ILE A 31 -17.88 -3.64 -9.64
C ILE A 31 -17.67 -2.13 -9.49
N LEU A 32 -18.58 -1.33 -10.03
CA LEU A 32 -18.54 0.12 -9.88
C LEU A 32 -18.49 0.53 -8.40
N PRO A 33 -17.73 1.58 -8.04
CA PRO A 33 -17.79 2.15 -6.70
C PRO A 33 -19.23 2.58 -6.39
N LYS A 34 -19.67 2.27 -5.17
CA LYS A 34 -20.97 2.74 -4.68
C LYS A 34 -20.96 4.26 -4.57
N ASN A 35 -22.13 4.89 -4.71
CA ASN A 35 -22.29 6.26 -4.22
C ASN A 35 -22.43 6.27 -2.69
N GLU A 36 -22.46 7.46 -2.07
CA GLU A 36 -22.52 7.60 -0.62
C GLU A 36 -23.77 6.95 0.00
N GLU A 37 -24.93 7.15 -0.60
CA GLU A 37 -26.21 6.59 -0.10
C GLU A 37 -26.20 5.07 -0.14
N GLU A 38 -25.79 4.48 -1.27
CA GLU A 38 -25.62 3.04 -1.44
C GLU A 38 -24.60 2.45 -0.46
N PHE A 39 -23.51 3.18 -0.21
CA PHE A 39 -22.50 2.79 0.75
C PHE A 39 -23.09 2.76 2.16
N LEU A 40 -23.73 3.85 2.59
CA LEU A 40 -24.37 4.01 3.90
C LEU A 40 -25.42 2.93 4.17
N ILE A 41 -26.27 2.64 3.19
CA ILE A 41 -27.24 1.52 3.25
C ILE A 41 -26.51 0.20 3.51
N SER A 42 -25.40 -0.05 2.79
CA SER A 42 -24.68 -1.32 2.90
C SER A 42 -23.93 -1.54 4.21
N VAL A 43 -23.64 -0.48 4.96
CA VAL A 43 -23.03 -0.54 6.29
C VAL A 43 -24.04 -0.25 7.41
N GLY A 44 -25.32 -0.11 7.09
CA GLY A 44 -26.40 0.15 8.05
C GLY A 44 -26.24 1.48 8.80
N ARG A 45 -25.69 2.51 8.16
CA ARG A 45 -25.48 3.84 8.76
C ARG A 45 -26.38 4.88 8.09
N LYS A 46 -26.76 5.91 8.85
CA LYS A 46 -27.56 7.04 8.33
C LYS A 46 -26.73 8.21 7.83
N THR A 47 -25.47 8.32 8.30
CA THR A 47 -24.61 9.49 8.05
C THR A 47 -23.14 9.07 8.00
N MET A 48 -22.32 9.83 7.25
CA MET A 48 -20.87 9.62 7.18
C MET A 48 -20.08 10.08 8.41
N ASN A 49 -20.70 10.88 9.30
CA ASN A 49 -20.02 11.52 10.44
C ASN A 49 -19.13 10.59 11.27
N GLY A 50 -19.55 9.35 11.50
CA GLY A 50 -18.74 8.37 12.23
C GLY A 50 -17.44 8.01 11.50
N PHE A 51 -17.51 7.82 10.18
CA PHE A 51 -16.35 7.55 9.34
C PHE A 51 -15.46 8.78 9.21
N THR A 52 -16.03 9.96 8.98
CA THR A 52 -15.27 11.22 8.90
C THR A 52 -14.54 11.54 10.21
N ASN A 53 -15.12 11.22 11.36
CA ASN A 53 -14.43 11.31 12.64
C ASN A 53 -13.32 10.27 12.77
N TRP A 54 -13.57 9.04 12.29
CA TRP A 54 -12.56 7.99 12.25
C TRP A 54 -11.35 8.35 11.38
N GLU A 55 -11.53 9.13 10.31
CA GLU A 55 -10.40 9.61 9.47
C GLU A 55 -9.36 10.44 10.22
N LYS A 56 -9.76 11.03 11.35
CA LYS A 56 -8.88 11.85 12.21
C LYS A 56 -8.08 11.01 13.19
N THR A 57 -8.27 9.69 13.21
CA THR A 57 -7.60 8.81 14.17
C THR A 57 -6.23 8.34 13.65
N PRO A 58 -5.30 8.01 14.55
CA PRO A 58 -4.02 7.39 14.17
C PRO A 58 -4.19 6.06 13.42
N GLU A 59 -5.25 5.30 13.74
CA GLU A 59 -5.56 4.04 13.06
C GLU A 59 -5.79 4.25 11.57
N TYR A 60 -6.63 5.22 11.20
CA TYR A 60 -6.88 5.57 9.81
C TYR A 60 -5.62 6.12 9.12
N ALA A 61 -4.90 7.04 9.79
CA ALA A 61 -3.67 7.61 9.25
C ALA A 61 -2.64 6.53 8.88
N ASN A 62 -2.49 5.51 9.73
CA ASN A 62 -1.61 4.38 9.46
C ASN A 62 -2.06 3.56 8.24
N LEU A 63 -3.37 3.33 8.07
CA LEU A 63 -3.88 2.63 6.87
C LEU A 63 -3.62 3.41 5.59
N VAL A 64 -3.81 4.74 5.62
CA VAL A 64 -3.48 5.60 4.48
C VAL A 64 -1.98 5.56 4.18
N ALA A 65 -1.12 5.61 5.20
CA ALA A 65 0.33 5.49 5.01
C ALA A 65 0.72 4.17 4.34
N LEU A 66 0.15 3.05 4.80
CA LEU A 66 0.38 1.73 4.19
C LEU A 66 -0.14 1.64 2.75
N TYR A 67 -1.28 2.29 2.46
CA TYR A 67 -1.83 2.37 1.12
C TYR A 67 -0.91 3.18 0.19
N LEU A 68 -0.46 4.36 0.60
CA LEU A 68 0.48 5.17 -0.17
C LEU A 68 1.80 4.43 -0.39
N GLN A 69 2.30 3.72 0.64
CA GLN A 69 3.47 2.87 0.49
C GLN A 69 3.28 1.78 -0.57
N SER A 70 2.08 1.19 -0.69
CA SER A 70 1.81 0.19 -1.74
C SER A 70 1.80 0.77 -3.16
N LYS A 71 1.56 2.07 -3.31
CA LYS A 71 1.59 2.79 -4.59
C LYS A 71 2.98 3.30 -4.95
N MET A 72 3.85 3.41 -3.96
CA MET A 72 5.18 4.00 -4.10
C MET A 72 6.03 3.34 -5.20
N ILE A 73 5.88 2.03 -5.44
CA ILE A 73 6.64 1.35 -6.51
C ILE A 73 6.22 1.82 -7.91
N ASP A 74 4.92 2.02 -8.14
CA ASP A 74 4.41 2.55 -9.41
C ASP A 74 4.87 3.99 -9.63
N ASP A 75 4.88 4.80 -8.56
CA ASP A 75 5.40 6.16 -8.58
C ASP A 75 6.91 6.19 -8.86
N ILE A 76 7.70 5.35 -8.18
CA ILE A 76 9.14 5.20 -8.41
C ILE A 76 9.41 4.81 -9.87
N HIS A 77 8.64 3.87 -10.42
CA HIS A 77 8.76 3.46 -11.81
C HIS A 77 8.47 4.61 -12.79
N THR A 78 7.43 5.40 -12.50
CA THR A 78 7.06 6.57 -13.30
C THR A 78 8.13 7.66 -13.23
N ILE A 79 8.61 7.98 -12.03
CA ILE A 79 9.67 8.96 -11.79
C ILE A 79 10.97 8.52 -12.47
N TYR A 80 11.33 7.24 -12.38
CA TYR A 80 12.52 6.68 -13.01
C TYR A 80 12.53 6.95 -14.52
N LYS A 81 11.41 6.74 -15.22
CA LYS A 81 11.31 6.99 -16.67
C LYS A 81 11.61 8.46 -16.99
N VAL A 82 10.95 9.39 -16.30
CA VAL A 82 11.10 10.83 -16.52
C VAL A 82 12.53 11.29 -16.23
N VAL A 83 13.11 10.86 -15.12
CA VAL A 83 14.47 11.26 -14.73
C VAL A 83 15.51 10.67 -15.69
N ARG A 84 15.33 9.40 -16.11
CA ARG A 84 16.22 8.76 -17.08
C ARG A 84 16.24 9.49 -18.40
N GLU A 85 15.08 9.86 -18.95
CA GLU A 85 14.98 10.58 -20.21
C GLU A 85 15.76 11.90 -20.16
N LYS A 86 15.59 12.69 -19.10
CA LYS A 86 16.31 13.96 -18.93
C LYS A 86 17.81 13.77 -18.63
N ALA A 87 18.18 12.71 -17.92
CA ALA A 87 19.60 12.39 -17.70
C ALA A 87 20.32 12.06 -19.01
N LEU A 88 19.65 11.36 -19.93
CA LEU A 88 20.20 11.01 -21.24
C LEU A 88 20.40 12.23 -22.16
N THR A 89 19.73 13.35 -21.91
CA THR A 89 19.98 14.61 -22.63
C THR A 89 21.18 15.39 -22.10
N GLY A 90 21.91 14.86 -21.11
CA GLY A 90 23.11 15.48 -20.55
C GLY A 90 22.85 16.46 -19.40
N ASP A 91 21.64 16.47 -18.81
CA ASP A 91 21.37 17.26 -17.60
C ASP A 91 22.05 16.63 -16.37
N GLU A 92 23.15 17.23 -15.92
CA GLU A 92 23.95 16.75 -14.79
C GLU A 92 23.14 16.57 -13.49
N LYS A 93 22.13 17.43 -13.24
CA LYS A 93 21.29 17.31 -12.04
C LYS A 93 20.44 16.04 -12.11
N GLN A 94 19.92 15.72 -13.30
CA GLN A 94 19.10 14.53 -13.53
C GLN A 94 19.95 13.26 -13.51
N VAL A 95 21.20 13.31 -13.98
CA VAL A 95 22.16 12.21 -13.80
C VAL A 95 22.36 11.90 -12.31
N LYS A 96 22.57 12.92 -11.46
CA LYS A 96 22.70 12.71 -10.01
C LYS A 96 21.42 12.14 -9.40
N LEU A 97 20.25 12.64 -9.80
CA LEU A 97 18.96 12.14 -9.33
C LEU A 97 18.74 10.67 -9.74
N LEU A 98 19.12 10.29 -10.97
CA LEU A 98 19.05 8.92 -11.45
C LEU A 98 19.92 7.97 -10.62
N LEU A 99 21.13 8.40 -10.26
CA LEU A 99 22.01 7.62 -9.38
C LEU A 99 21.43 7.46 -7.96
N THR A 100 20.75 8.48 -7.43
CA THR A 100 20.03 8.37 -6.15
C THR A 100 18.87 7.38 -6.24
N LEU A 101 18.04 7.47 -7.29
CA LEU A 101 16.95 6.51 -7.52
C LEU A 101 17.47 5.07 -7.61
N ASN A 102 18.59 4.83 -8.29
CA ASN A 102 19.21 3.51 -8.35
C ASN A 102 19.63 2.99 -6.96
N LYS A 103 20.08 3.86 -6.06
CA LYS A 103 20.40 3.46 -4.68
C LYS A 103 19.14 3.03 -3.92
N GLU A 104 18.05 3.78 -4.03
CA GLU A 104 16.78 3.44 -3.39
C GLU A 104 16.22 2.11 -3.93
N ILE A 105 16.26 1.89 -5.25
CA ILE A 105 15.85 0.63 -5.89
C ILE A 105 16.69 -0.54 -5.35
N ASN A 106 18.01 -0.37 -5.22
CA ASN A 106 18.88 -1.40 -4.66
C ASN A 106 18.55 -1.70 -3.18
N SER A 107 18.17 -0.69 -2.39
CA SER A 107 17.69 -0.90 -1.02
C SER A 107 16.40 -1.73 -0.97
N ILE A 108 15.46 -1.46 -1.89
CA ILE A 108 14.21 -2.24 -2.02
C ILE A 108 14.51 -3.69 -2.40
N ILE A 109 15.43 -3.93 -3.34
CA ILE A 109 15.84 -5.29 -3.74
C ILE A 109 16.43 -6.05 -2.55
N LYS A 110 17.29 -5.40 -1.75
CA LYS A 110 17.88 -6.02 -0.55
C LYS A 110 16.83 -6.39 0.48
N ALA A 111 15.90 -5.48 0.77
CA ALA A 111 14.79 -5.77 1.68
C ALA A 111 13.93 -6.94 1.18
N GLY A 112 13.69 -7.04 -0.13
CA GLY A 112 13.01 -8.18 -0.75
C GLY A 112 13.77 -9.51 -0.56
N ALA A 113 15.09 -9.50 -0.74
CA ALA A 113 15.93 -10.68 -0.55
C ALA A 113 15.99 -11.15 0.92
N GLU A 114 15.87 -10.22 1.88
CA GLU A 114 15.78 -10.56 3.31
C GLU A 114 14.46 -11.24 3.64
N LEU A 115 13.34 -10.81 3.05
CA LEU A 115 12.03 -11.46 3.23
C LEU A 115 12.05 -12.91 2.77
N SER A 116 12.74 -13.23 1.67
CA SER A 116 12.85 -14.60 1.15
C SER A 116 13.64 -15.56 2.06
N LYS A 117 14.47 -15.04 2.96
CA LYS A 117 15.28 -15.86 3.88
C LYS A 117 14.56 -16.23 5.17
N VAL A 118 13.47 -15.54 5.51
CA VAL A 118 12.70 -15.80 6.74
C VAL A 118 11.76 -17.00 6.59
N ASP A 119 11.47 -17.42 5.35
CA ASP A 119 10.68 -18.64 5.05
C ASP A 119 11.53 -19.93 5.02
N GLU A 120 12.84 -19.85 5.28
CA GLU A 120 13.75 -21.00 5.43
C GLU A 120 14.10 -21.22 6.92
N GLU A 121 13.12 -21.40 7.81
CA GLU A 121 13.39 -22.10 9.07
C GLU A 121 13.26 -23.62 8.85
N PRO A 122 14.24 -24.42 9.31
CA PRO A 122 14.24 -25.87 9.10
C PRO A 122 13.04 -26.51 9.80
N GLU A 123 12.33 -27.40 9.11
CA GLU A 123 11.42 -28.36 9.73
C GLU A 123 12.23 -29.12 10.79
N ASP A 124 11.96 -28.81 12.06
CA ASP A 124 12.41 -29.58 13.23
C ASP A 124 11.78 -30.96 13.12
N ASP A 125 12.51 -31.89 12.49
CA ASP A 125 12.16 -33.28 12.31
C ASP A 125 12.19 -33.95 13.70
N GLY A 126 11.10 -33.74 14.43
CA GLY A 126 10.87 -34.23 15.78
C GLY A 126 10.87 -35.75 15.84
N LEU A 127 12.05 -36.31 16.02
CA LEU A 127 12.28 -37.72 16.31
C LEU A 127 11.84 -38.00 17.76
N ILE A 128 10.61 -38.48 17.94
CA ILE A 128 10.15 -39.02 19.22
C ILE A 128 10.66 -40.46 19.31
N VAL A 129 11.58 -40.72 20.24
CA VAL A 129 12.09 -42.04 20.63
C VAL A 129 11.13 -42.72 21.60
#